data_AF-J2L7L5-F1
#
_entry.id   AF-J2L7L5-F1
#
_cell.length_a   1.000
_cell.length_b   1.000
_cell.length_c   1.000
_cell.angle_alpha   90.00
_cell.angle_beta   90.00
_cell.angle_gamma   90.00
#
_symmetry.space_group_name_H-M   'P 1'
#
loop_
_entity.id
_entity.type
_entity.pdbx_description
1 polymer ?
#
loop_
_entity_poly.entity_id
_entity_poly.type
_entity_poly.pdbx_seq_one_letter_code
_entity_poly.pdbx_strand_id
1 'polypeptide(L)'
;MKVPTFGRSTRPPAPPSAPPQEEMESLADSSASADPRRRETEDTVQSPGLVARALLDHVIQEMATDGHVQSIDLFGALGSVGGFSCVLTAFDIASAGELSDDADLIAMEAEDGSRYYTGNLPNAFLLESHDSLLNLTYGAARRSGALISQEMAMETLRYVVSTIGHPQFGIPRLTDENRPGETPLAYVRRLWPKLADALDRNRVPLSRRPFAIGLAVELAFFHVRPPLDPSLAARIVTECAIPMAKLDPRLIA
;
A
#
# COMPACT_ATOMS: atom_id res chain seq x y z
N MET A 1 -51.97 -78.70 -18.25
CA MET A 1 -52.46 -77.31 -18.42
C MET A 1 -51.24 -76.42 -18.61
N LYS A 2 -50.90 -76.06 -19.85
CA LYS A 2 -51.11 -74.73 -20.48
C LYS A 2 -50.48 -73.56 -19.69
N VAL A 3 -49.35 -73.08 -20.23
CA VAL A 3 -48.68 -71.78 -20.01
C VAL A 3 -49.68 -70.62 -20.19
N PRO A 4 -49.52 -69.42 -19.55
CA PRO A 4 -48.66 -68.39 -20.15
C PRO A 4 -48.04 -67.34 -19.19
N THR A 5 -47.14 -66.53 -19.79
CA THR A 5 -46.79 -65.12 -19.47
C THR A 5 -45.91 -64.79 -18.26
N PHE A 6 -44.61 -64.61 -18.50
CA PHE A 6 -43.80 -63.60 -17.80
C PHE A 6 -43.31 -62.57 -18.82
N GLY A 7 -43.95 -61.40 -18.82
CA GLY A 7 -43.42 -60.19 -19.39
C GLY A 7 -43.63 -59.09 -18.36
N ARG A 8 -42.60 -58.76 -17.57
CA ARG A 8 -42.63 -57.58 -16.71
C ARG A 8 -41.30 -56.84 -16.86
N SER A 9 -41.43 -55.66 -17.48
CA SER A 9 -40.38 -54.67 -17.69
C SER A 9 -39.65 -54.36 -16.38
N THR A 10 -38.34 -54.60 -16.35
CA THR A 10 -37.44 -54.10 -15.32
C THR A 10 -36.85 -52.77 -15.80
N ARG A 11 -37.43 -51.65 -15.35
CA ARG A 11 -36.72 -50.35 -15.32
C ARG A 11 -36.26 -50.09 -13.88
N PRO A 12 -34.94 -49.99 -13.64
CA PRO A 12 -34.39 -49.48 -12.39
C PRO A 12 -34.73 -47.99 -12.20
N PRO A 13 -34.74 -47.49 -10.95
CA PRO A 13 -35.24 -46.17 -10.60
C PRO A 13 -34.41 -45.03 -11.20
N ALA A 14 -35.10 -43.93 -11.51
CA ALA A 14 -34.51 -42.69 -11.97
C ALA A 14 -33.51 -42.13 -10.93
N PRO A 15 -32.42 -41.49 -11.36
CA PRO A 15 -31.49 -40.82 -10.45
C PRO A 15 -32.21 -39.71 -9.67
N PRO A 16 -31.76 -39.42 -8.43
CA PRO A 16 -32.39 -38.40 -7.60
C PRO A 16 -32.39 -37.05 -8.32
N SER A 17 -33.56 -36.41 -8.31
CA SER A 17 -33.80 -35.08 -8.85
C SER A 17 -32.77 -34.09 -8.31
N ALA A 18 -32.11 -33.37 -9.21
CA ALA A 18 -31.27 -32.23 -8.87
C ALA A 18 -32.06 -31.24 -8.00
N PRO A 19 -31.45 -30.64 -6.97
CA PRO A 19 -32.10 -29.58 -6.21
C PRO A 19 -32.41 -28.37 -7.12
N PRO A 20 -33.42 -27.55 -6.78
CA PRO A 20 -33.84 -26.42 -7.60
C PRO A 20 -32.68 -25.44 -7.81
N GLN A 21 -32.46 -25.01 -9.05
CA GLN A 21 -31.44 -24.01 -9.43
C GLN A 21 -31.89 -22.56 -9.17
N GLU A 22 -32.76 -22.32 -8.21
CA GLU A 22 -33.24 -20.97 -7.85
C GLU A 22 -32.95 -20.70 -6.37
N GLU A 23 -31.67 -20.48 -6.04
CA GLU A 23 -31.23 -19.81 -4.80
C GLU A 23 -29.70 -19.56 -4.83
N MET A 24 -29.16 -19.15 -5.98
CA MET A 24 -27.72 -18.84 -6.13
C MET A 24 -27.48 -17.44 -6.70
N GLU A 25 -28.35 -16.49 -6.32
CA GLU A 25 -28.18 -15.04 -6.49
C GLU A 25 -28.66 -14.34 -5.21
N SER A 26 -28.04 -14.62 -4.06
CA SER A 26 -28.33 -13.87 -2.81
C SER A 26 -27.22 -13.90 -1.75
N LEU A 27 -26.00 -14.34 -2.10
CA LEU A 27 -24.87 -14.40 -1.16
C LEU A 27 -23.65 -13.59 -1.61
N ALA A 28 -23.79 -12.75 -2.64
CA ALA A 28 -22.73 -11.87 -3.13
C ALA A 28 -22.83 -10.42 -2.61
N ASP A 29 -23.75 -10.13 -1.69
CA ASP A 29 -24.08 -8.73 -1.32
C ASP A 29 -23.82 -8.39 0.16
N SER A 30 -22.99 -9.17 0.87
CA SER A 30 -22.67 -8.93 2.28
C SER A 30 -21.18 -8.99 2.61
N SER A 31 -20.36 -8.26 1.85
CA SER A 31 -19.07 -7.73 2.35
C SER A 31 -18.51 -6.60 1.50
N ALA A 32 -19.38 -5.78 0.90
CA ALA A 32 -18.97 -4.43 0.55
C ALA A 32 -18.82 -3.64 1.86
N SER A 33 -17.71 -3.85 2.57
CA SER A 33 -17.22 -2.88 3.54
C SER A 33 -17.25 -1.54 2.84
N ALA A 34 -18.08 -0.62 3.34
CA ALA A 34 -18.30 0.68 2.73
C ALA A 34 -16.94 1.38 2.65
N ASP A 35 -16.33 1.37 1.45
CA ASP A 35 -15.03 1.98 1.25
C ASP A 35 -15.11 3.46 1.64
N PRO A 36 -14.48 3.90 2.74
CA PRO A 36 -14.60 5.27 3.23
C PRO A 36 -14.06 6.30 2.22
N ARG A 37 -13.38 5.84 1.16
CA ARG A 37 -12.80 6.65 0.09
C ARG A 37 -13.77 6.99 -1.04
N ARG A 38 -14.95 6.36 -1.11
CA ARG A 38 -15.95 6.57 -2.18
C ARG A 38 -16.86 7.78 -1.96
N ARG A 39 -16.79 8.45 -0.81
CA ARG A 39 -17.55 9.69 -0.60
C ARG A 39 -16.82 10.87 -1.24
N GLU A 40 -17.53 11.47 -2.20
CA GLU A 40 -17.59 12.90 -2.51
C GLU A 40 -16.95 13.46 -3.81
N THR A 41 -17.88 13.89 -4.67
CA THR A 41 -18.06 15.23 -5.29
C THR A 41 -16.95 15.86 -6.15
N GLU A 42 -17.35 16.12 -7.39
CA GLU A 42 -16.67 16.89 -8.43
C GLU A 42 -16.44 18.35 -8.03
N ASP A 43 -15.43 18.64 -7.22
CA ASP A 43 -14.96 20.02 -7.00
C ASP A 43 -13.46 20.14 -7.30
N THR A 44 -13.17 20.46 -8.57
CA THR A 44 -11.88 20.96 -9.11
C THR A 44 -10.60 20.37 -8.49
N VAL A 45 -10.52 19.05 -8.39
CA VAL A 45 -9.27 18.35 -8.05
C VAL A 45 -8.35 18.41 -9.28
N GLN A 46 -7.13 18.93 -9.12
CA GLN A 46 -6.12 18.85 -10.18
C GLN A 46 -5.93 17.39 -10.59
N SER A 47 -5.68 17.10 -11.88
CA SER A 47 -5.58 15.72 -12.32
C SER A 47 -4.51 14.97 -11.49
N PRO A 48 -4.77 13.73 -11.05
CA PRO A 48 -3.84 12.99 -10.19
C PRO A 48 -2.41 12.91 -10.74
N GLY A 49 -2.26 12.87 -12.07
CA GLY A 49 -0.97 12.90 -12.74
C GLY A 49 -0.21 14.23 -12.61
N LEU A 50 -0.89 15.38 -12.64
CA LEU A 50 -0.25 16.68 -12.42
C LEU A 50 0.25 16.82 -10.99
N VAL A 51 -0.56 16.39 -10.02
CA VAL A 51 -0.17 16.36 -8.61
C VAL A 51 1.05 15.45 -8.43
N ALA A 52 0.98 14.21 -8.93
CA ALA A 52 2.09 13.27 -8.84
C ALA A 52 3.39 13.82 -9.44
N ARG A 53 3.30 14.50 -10.58
CA ARG A 53 4.45 15.14 -11.22
C ARG A 53 5.03 16.26 -10.37
N ALA A 54 4.18 17.13 -9.84
CA ALA A 54 4.60 18.21 -8.96
C ALA A 54 5.26 17.69 -7.67
N LEU A 55 4.74 16.61 -7.09
CA LEU A 55 5.36 15.96 -5.93
C LEU A 55 6.73 15.36 -6.27
N LEU A 56 6.85 14.66 -7.39
CA LEU A 56 8.13 14.10 -7.83
C LEU A 56 9.17 15.20 -8.07
N ASP A 57 8.81 16.25 -8.82
CA ASP A 57 9.71 17.37 -9.10
C ASP A 57 10.11 18.09 -7.80
N HIS A 58 9.19 18.22 -6.84
CA HIS A 58 9.48 18.80 -5.52
C HIS A 58 10.46 17.95 -4.71
N VAL A 59 10.25 16.63 -4.63
CA VAL A 59 11.19 15.73 -3.92
C VAL A 59 12.57 15.75 -4.58
N ILE A 60 12.64 15.74 -5.92
CA ILE A 60 13.91 15.88 -6.64
C ILE A 60 14.61 17.19 -6.27
N GLN A 61 13.90 18.31 -6.27
CA GLN A 61 14.46 19.61 -5.93
C GLN A 61 15.00 19.67 -4.49
N GLU A 62 14.27 19.07 -3.54
CA GLU A 62 14.67 19.03 -2.12
C GLU A 62 15.82 18.06 -1.82
N MET A 63 16.11 17.14 -2.74
CA MET A 63 17.19 16.15 -2.60
C MET A 63 18.40 16.44 -3.47
N ALA A 64 18.26 17.28 -4.50
CA ALA A 64 19.32 17.55 -5.44
C ALA A 64 20.54 18.17 -4.74
N THR A 65 21.69 17.52 -4.89
CA THR A 65 23.00 18.07 -4.53
C THR A 65 23.75 18.31 -5.84
N ASP A 66 24.26 19.54 -6.03
CA ASP A 66 24.90 19.96 -7.29
C ASP A 66 24.02 19.70 -8.55
N GLY A 67 22.70 19.79 -8.38
CA GLY A 67 21.73 19.59 -9.46
C GLY A 67 21.41 18.12 -9.78
N HIS A 68 21.92 17.16 -9.01
CA HIS A 68 21.70 15.73 -9.23
C HIS A 68 21.12 15.05 -7.99
N VAL A 69 20.25 14.05 -8.22
CA VAL A 69 19.73 13.16 -7.19
C VAL A 69 20.04 11.72 -7.59
N GLN A 70 20.51 10.90 -6.64
CA GLN A 70 20.71 9.49 -6.92
C GLN A 70 19.37 8.76 -6.91
N SER A 71 19.16 7.87 -7.87
CA SER A 71 17.90 7.14 -8.02
C SER A 71 17.58 6.28 -6.79
N ILE A 72 18.60 5.68 -6.16
CA ILE A 72 18.46 4.92 -4.91
C ILE A 72 17.86 5.79 -3.81
N ASP A 73 18.43 6.98 -3.60
CA ASP A 73 17.96 7.93 -2.59
C ASP A 73 16.54 8.39 -2.88
N LEU A 74 16.23 8.71 -4.15
CA LEU A 74 14.91 9.16 -4.55
C LEU A 74 13.83 8.10 -4.29
N PHE A 75 14.08 6.84 -4.66
CA PHE A 75 13.14 5.75 -4.35
C PHE A 75 13.05 5.48 -2.86
N GLY A 76 14.16 5.59 -2.12
CA GLY A 76 14.18 5.51 -0.66
C GLY A 76 13.27 6.56 -0.04
N ALA A 77 13.49 7.83 -0.39
CA ALA A 77 12.73 8.98 0.08
C ALA A 77 11.23 8.88 -0.23
N LEU A 78 10.87 8.60 -1.49
CA LEU A 78 9.47 8.46 -1.90
C LEU A 78 8.77 7.31 -1.18
N GLY A 79 9.46 6.17 -1.01
CA GLY A 79 8.95 5.05 -0.23
C GLY A 79 8.73 5.43 1.23
N SER A 80 9.70 6.11 1.85
CA SER A 80 9.62 6.53 3.24
C SER A 80 8.46 7.49 3.51
N VAL A 81 8.33 8.57 2.74
CA VAL A 81 7.23 9.54 2.91
C VAL A 81 5.88 8.96 2.51
N GLY A 82 5.85 8.07 1.50
CA GLY A 82 4.64 7.35 1.12
C GLY A 82 4.14 6.45 2.24
N GLY A 83 5.03 5.65 2.83
CA GLY A 83 4.71 4.80 3.98
C GLY A 83 4.20 5.61 5.16
N PHE A 84 4.91 6.69 5.53
CA PHE A 84 4.47 7.59 6.59
C PHE A 84 3.07 8.18 6.32
N SER A 85 2.80 8.56 5.07
CA SER A 85 1.47 9.07 4.69
C SER A 85 0.36 8.04 4.92
N CYS A 86 0.63 6.73 4.79
CA CYS A 86 -0.36 5.68 5.05
C CYS A 86 -0.82 5.67 6.52
N VAL A 87 0.13 5.73 7.46
CA VAL A 87 -0.21 5.73 8.90
C VAL A 87 -0.81 7.06 9.34
N LEU A 88 -0.33 8.18 8.80
CA LEU A 88 -0.93 9.49 9.07
C LEU A 88 -2.40 9.52 8.63
N THR A 89 -2.71 8.96 7.46
CA THR A 89 -4.09 8.87 6.96
C THR A 89 -4.97 8.04 7.88
N ALA A 90 -4.49 6.87 8.32
CA ALA A 90 -5.23 6.04 9.27
C ALA A 90 -5.46 6.75 10.61
N PHE A 91 -4.46 7.51 11.08
CA PHE A 91 -4.55 8.28 12.31
C PHE A 91 -5.54 9.45 12.21
N ASP A 92 -5.64 10.10 11.06
CA ASP A 92 -6.62 11.15 10.78
C ASP A 92 -8.06 10.60 10.84
N ILE A 93 -8.33 9.49 10.15
CA ILE A 93 -9.62 8.77 10.19
C ILE A 93 -9.95 8.37 11.64
N ALA A 94 -8.97 7.85 12.38
CA ALA A 94 -9.16 7.49 13.78
C ALA A 94 -9.52 8.70 14.66
N SER A 95 -8.84 9.82 14.45
CA SER A 95 -9.05 11.06 15.21
C SER A 95 -10.41 11.71 14.89
N ALA A 96 -10.95 11.47 13.70
CA ALA A 96 -12.30 11.85 13.31
C ALA A 96 -13.39 10.94 13.91
N GLY A 97 -13.02 9.83 14.57
CA GLY A 97 -13.97 8.86 15.10
C GLY A 97 -14.60 7.97 14.03
N GLU A 98 -13.95 7.81 12.88
CA GLU A 98 -14.47 7.11 11.70
C GLU A 98 -13.91 5.68 11.55
N LEU A 99 -13.34 5.10 12.62
CA LEU A 99 -12.95 3.69 12.61
C LEU A 99 -14.18 2.80 12.53
N SER A 100 -14.10 1.77 11.70
CA SER A 100 -15.17 0.78 11.55
C SER A 100 -14.97 -0.43 12.47
N ASP A 101 -13.71 -0.73 12.80
CA ASP A 101 -13.30 -1.85 13.65
C ASP A 101 -12.12 -1.44 14.55
N ASP A 102 -12.01 -2.00 15.76
CA ASP A 102 -10.88 -1.76 16.66
C ASP A 102 -9.54 -2.26 16.06
N ALA A 103 -9.59 -3.23 15.14
CA ALA A 103 -8.44 -3.72 14.39
C ALA A 103 -7.95 -2.77 13.29
N ASP A 104 -8.69 -1.69 13.00
CA ASP A 104 -8.34 -0.73 11.95
C ASP A 104 -7.06 0.05 12.28
N LEU A 105 -6.85 0.40 13.55
CA LEU A 105 -5.65 1.07 14.02
C LEU A 105 -5.28 0.62 15.44
N ILE A 106 -4.22 -0.18 15.53
CA ILE A 106 -3.73 -0.76 16.78
C ILE A 106 -2.45 -0.04 17.17
N ALA A 107 -2.44 0.58 18.35
CA ALA A 107 -1.23 1.14 18.94
C ALA A 107 -0.42 0.04 19.65
N MET A 108 0.89 0.03 19.42
CA MET A 108 1.86 -0.84 20.09
C MET A 108 2.87 0.02 20.82
N GLU A 109 3.14 -0.29 22.09
CA GLU A 109 4.19 0.35 22.87
C GLU A 109 5.38 -0.61 22.98
N ALA A 110 6.56 -0.15 22.58
CA ALA A 110 7.80 -0.90 22.70
C ALA A 110 8.39 -0.77 24.11
N GLU A 111 9.35 -1.64 24.44
CA GLU A 111 10.00 -1.66 25.75
C GLU A 111 10.74 -0.36 26.10
N ASP A 112 11.17 0.39 25.08
CA ASP A 112 11.82 1.70 25.20
C ASP A 112 10.81 2.86 25.39
N GLY A 113 9.51 2.57 25.45
CA GLY A 113 8.43 3.55 25.53
C GLY A 113 8.03 4.17 24.19
N SER A 114 8.69 3.80 23.09
CA SER A 114 8.32 4.26 21.75
C SER A 114 6.98 3.68 21.34
N ARG A 115 6.13 4.48 20.68
CA ARG A 115 4.85 4.02 20.15
C ARG A 115 4.91 3.80 18.65
N TYR A 116 4.25 2.74 18.21
CA TYR A 116 4.09 2.35 16.82
C TYR A 116 2.63 2.02 16.55
N TYR A 117 2.26 2.00 15.28
CA TYR A 117 0.90 1.73 14.85
C TYR A 117 0.86 0.59 13.82
N THR A 118 -0.13 -0.28 13.95
CA THR A 118 -0.45 -1.33 12.98
C THR A 118 -1.96 -1.38 12.77
N GLY A 119 -2.48 -2.39 12.07
CA GLY A 119 -3.90 -2.56 11.82
C GLY A 119 -4.26 -2.51 10.34
N ASN A 120 -5.56 -2.68 10.07
CA ASN A 120 -6.09 -2.83 8.73
C ASN A 120 -5.96 -1.53 7.92
N LEU A 121 -6.25 -0.35 8.51
CA LEU A 121 -6.26 0.90 7.74
C LEU A 121 -4.87 1.30 7.20
N PRO A 122 -3.78 1.35 8.00
CA PRO A 122 -2.46 1.62 7.43
C PRO A 122 -2.07 0.61 6.34
N ASN A 123 -2.43 -0.67 6.51
CA ASN A 123 -2.14 -1.72 5.51
C ASN A 123 -3.00 -1.58 4.24
N ALA A 124 -4.24 -1.12 4.35
CA ALA A 124 -5.11 -0.87 3.21
C ALA A 124 -4.54 0.19 2.26
N PHE A 125 -3.99 1.27 2.80
CA PHE A 125 -3.30 2.31 2.03
C PHE A 125 -1.91 1.87 1.54
N LEU A 126 -1.23 1.01 2.30
CA LEU A 126 0.13 0.58 2.01
C LEU A 126 0.20 -0.52 0.95
N LEU A 127 -0.63 -1.58 1.04
CA LEU A 127 -0.50 -2.77 0.19
C LEU A 127 -1.79 -3.50 -0.22
N GLU A 128 -2.90 -3.37 0.51
CA GLU A 128 -4.06 -4.26 0.28
C GLU A 128 -4.97 -3.76 -0.84
N SER A 129 -5.11 -2.45 -1.01
CA SER A 129 -5.97 -1.88 -2.06
C SER A 129 -5.27 -1.78 -3.42
N HIS A 130 -6.03 -1.80 -4.52
CA HIS A 130 -5.48 -1.67 -5.88
C HIS A 130 -4.65 -0.38 -6.04
N ASP A 131 -5.13 0.71 -5.47
CA ASP A 131 -4.52 2.04 -5.47
C ASP A 131 -3.52 2.23 -4.32
N SER A 132 -3.13 1.17 -3.62
CA SER A 132 -2.17 1.24 -2.53
C SER A 132 -0.77 1.59 -3.04
N LEU A 133 0.03 2.20 -2.15
CA LEU A 133 1.38 2.65 -2.45
C LEU A 133 2.23 1.54 -3.08
N LEU A 134 2.22 0.34 -2.50
CA LEU A 134 3.03 -0.78 -2.98
C LEU A 134 2.43 -1.43 -4.24
N ASN A 135 1.11 -1.46 -4.42
CA ASN A 135 0.54 -1.96 -5.68
C ASN A 135 0.86 -1.05 -6.87
N LEU A 136 0.85 0.26 -6.69
CA LEU A 136 1.33 1.21 -7.71
C LEU A 136 2.82 1.01 -7.99
N THR A 137 3.63 0.86 -6.94
CA THR A 137 5.08 0.58 -7.06
C THR A 137 5.34 -0.71 -7.84
N TYR A 138 4.68 -1.81 -7.49
CA TYR A 138 4.87 -3.10 -8.15
C TYR A 138 4.30 -3.12 -9.57
N GLY A 139 3.20 -2.41 -9.82
CA GLY A 139 2.65 -2.20 -11.15
C GLY A 139 3.66 -1.49 -12.05
N ALA A 140 4.24 -0.38 -11.57
CA ALA A 140 5.26 0.37 -12.28
C ALA A 140 6.52 -0.47 -12.55
N ALA A 141 7.03 -1.17 -11.53
CA ALA A 141 8.20 -2.03 -11.65
C ALA A 141 7.99 -3.14 -12.71
N ARG A 142 6.83 -3.81 -12.70
CA ARG A 142 6.48 -4.84 -13.69
C ARG A 142 6.40 -4.27 -15.11
N ARG A 143 5.80 -3.10 -15.29
CA ARG A 143 5.78 -2.41 -16.60
C ARG A 143 7.17 -2.02 -17.08
N SER A 144 8.11 -1.77 -16.16
CA SER A 144 9.53 -1.57 -16.45
C SER A 144 10.34 -2.87 -16.61
N GLY A 145 9.70 -4.04 -16.57
CA GLY A 145 10.33 -5.34 -16.82
C GLY A 145 10.77 -6.12 -15.56
N ALA A 146 10.43 -5.65 -14.36
CA ALA A 146 10.75 -6.37 -13.12
C ALA A 146 9.96 -7.67 -12.96
N LEU A 147 10.60 -8.67 -12.35
CA LEU A 147 9.93 -9.84 -11.80
C LEU A 147 9.82 -9.68 -10.28
N ILE A 148 8.67 -9.21 -9.81
CA ILE A 148 8.41 -8.96 -8.38
C ILE A 148 7.80 -10.21 -7.72
N SER A 149 8.51 -10.76 -6.73
CA SER A 149 7.98 -11.83 -5.87
C SER A 149 6.73 -11.37 -5.13
N GLN A 150 5.70 -12.23 -5.10
CA GLN A 150 4.47 -11.96 -4.34
C GLN A 150 4.73 -11.90 -2.82
N GLU A 151 5.78 -12.57 -2.34
CA GLU A 151 6.16 -12.61 -0.92
C GLU A 151 6.96 -11.38 -0.46
N MET A 152 7.45 -10.53 -1.37
CA MET A 152 8.37 -9.44 -1.03
C MET A 152 7.82 -8.52 0.07
N ALA A 153 6.55 -8.12 -0.06
CA ALA A 153 5.88 -7.27 0.93
C ALA A 153 5.69 -8.02 2.26
N MET A 154 5.25 -9.29 2.22
CA MET A 154 4.95 -10.09 3.40
C MET A 154 6.21 -10.47 4.19
N GLU A 155 7.30 -10.82 3.52
CA GLU A 155 8.61 -11.02 4.13
C GLU A 155 9.13 -9.75 4.82
N THR A 156 8.96 -8.60 4.16
CA THR A 156 9.40 -7.31 4.71
C THR A 156 8.52 -6.90 5.90
N LEU A 157 7.19 -7.08 5.81
CA LEU A 157 6.27 -6.82 6.91
C LEU A 157 6.57 -7.68 8.13
N ARG A 158 6.78 -9.00 7.95
CA ARG A 158 7.17 -9.90 9.05
C ARG A 158 8.45 -9.43 9.74
N TYR A 159 9.45 -9.06 8.95
CA TYR A 159 10.71 -8.54 9.49
C TYR A 159 10.52 -7.23 10.25
N VAL A 160 9.78 -6.26 9.68
CA VAL A 160 9.50 -4.97 10.32
C VAL A 160 8.78 -5.18 11.65
N VAL A 161 7.74 -6.02 11.68
CA VAL A 161 7.02 -6.33 12.92
C VAL A 161 7.95 -6.94 13.97
N SER A 162 8.85 -7.86 13.58
CA SER A 162 9.82 -8.47 14.50
C SER A 162 10.92 -7.52 15.00
N THR A 163 11.06 -6.34 14.40
CA THR A 163 12.09 -5.35 14.75
C THR A 163 11.53 -4.11 15.42
N ILE A 164 10.21 -3.98 15.59
CA ILE A 164 9.58 -2.88 16.34
C ILE A 164 10.22 -2.77 17.72
N GLY A 165 10.62 -1.56 18.12
CA GLY A 165 11.29 -1.30 19.39
C GLY A 165 12.78 -1.68 19.44
N HIS A 166 13.35 -2.17 18.34
CA HIS A 166 14.76 -2.51 18.25
C HIS A 166 15.54 -1.56 17.32
N PRO A 167 16.87 -1.40 17.47
CA PRO A 167 17.67 -0.51 16.62
C PRO A 167 17.64 -0.82 15.12
N GLN A 168 17.25 -2.04 14.74
CA GLN A 168 17.11 -2.48 13.35
C GLN A 168 15.81 -1.99 12.70
N PHE A 169 14.85 -1.49 13.48
CA PHE A 169 13.59 -0.99 12.95
C PHE A 169 13.83 0.10 11.91
N GLY A 170 13.22 -0.07 10.73
CA GLY A 170 13.32 0.92 9.67
C GLY A 170 14.67 0.99 8.98
N ILE A 171 15.59 0.05 9.21
CA ILE A 171 16.86 -0.03 8.48
C ILE A 171 16.70 -1.00 7.29
N PRO A 172 16.82 -0.52 6.03
CA PRO A 172 16.66 -1.38 4.86
C PRO A 172 17.70 -2.50 4.79
N ARG A 173 17.24 -3.73 4.55
CA ARG A 173 18.10 -4.93 4.39
C ARG A 173 18.68 -5.04 2.98
N LEU A 174 19.42 -4.01 2.59
CA LEU A 174 20.08 -3.88 1.29
C LEU A 174 21.60 -3.93 1.47
N THR A 175 22.32 -4.32 0.41
CA THR A 175 23.79 -4.19 0.38
C THR A 175 24.18 -2.70 0.44
N ASP A 176 25.39 -2.41 0.90
CA ASP A 176 25.81 -1.02 1.13
C ASP A 176 25.81 -0.19 -0.16
N GLU A 177 26.08 -0.79 -1.34
CA GLU A 177 26.02 -0.08 -2.63
C GLU A 177 24.59 0.25 -3.08
N ASN A 178 23.61 -0.46 -2.54
CA ASN A 178 22.20 -0.37 -2.92
C ASN A 178 21.35 0.32 -1.84
N ARG A 179 21.94 0.68 -0.70
CA ARG A 179 21.25 1.31 0.42
C ARG A 179 21.14 2.82 0.16
N PRO A 180 19.97 3.44 0.45
CA PRO A 180 19.85 4.88 0.48
C PRO A 180 20.85 5.53 1.45
N GLY A 181 21.32 6.73 1.12
CA GLY A 181 22.30 7.48 1.91
C GLY A 181 21.77 7.97 3.26
N GLU A 182 20.45 8.11 3.41
CA GLU A 182 19.79 8.41 4.68
C GLU A 182 18.88 7.27 5.13
N THR A 183 18.57 7.22 6.43
CA THR A 183 17.57 6.28 6.94
C THR A 183 16.16 6.71 6.52
N PRO A 184 15.21 5.77 6.39
CA PRO A 184 13.82 6.09 6.10
C PRO A 184 13.22 7.15 7.04
N LEU A 185 13.50 7.07 8.34
CA LEU A 185 13.03 8.05 9.31
C LEU A 185 13.64 9.44 9.09
N ALA A 186 14.91 9.51 8.67
CA ALA A 186 15.56 10.77 8.34
C ALA A 186 14.91 11.42 7.10
N TYR A 187 14.60 10.63 6.05
CA TYR A 187 13.85 11.14 4.90
C TYR A 187 12.48 11.68 5.31
N VAL A 188 11.71 10.96 6.13
CA VAL A 188 10.40 11.43 6.61
C VAL A 188 10.55 12.76 7.35
N ARG A 189 11.44 12.84 8.34
CA ARG A 189 11.66 14.07 9.12
C ARG A 189 12.05 15.26 8.25
N ARG A 190 12.88 15.04 7.24
CA ARG A 190 13.41 16.10 6.38
C ARG A 190 12.40 16.56 5.33
N LEU A 191 11.69 15.61 4.70
CA LEU A 191 10.88 15.87 3.51
C LEU A 191 9.40 16.07 3.81
N TRP A 192 8.85 15.40 4.83
CA TRP A 192 7.42 15.43 5.10
C TRP A 192 6.86 16.85 5.30
N PRO A 193 7.48 17.76 6.10
CA PRO A 193 6.93 19.10 6.29
C PRO A 193 6.73 19.87 4.98
N LYS A 194 7.71 19.77 4.07
CA LYS A 194 7.67 20.46 2.77
C LYS A 194 6.69 19.81 1.80
N LEU A 195 6.66 18.48 1.80
CA LEU A 195 5.75 17.70 0.96
C LEU A 195 4.29 17.87 1.39
N ALA A 196 4.03 17.94 2.69
CA ALA A 196 2.71 18.24 3.25
C ALA A 196 2.20 19.60 2.74
N ASP A 197 3.02 20.64 2.82
CA ASP A 197 2.67 21.96 2.28
C ASP A 197 2.38 21.91 0.77
N ALA A 198 3.14 21.12 0.00
CA ALA A 198 2.90 20.93 -1.42
C ALA A 198 1.57 20.20 -1.70
N LEU A 199 1.25 19.17 -0.93
CA LEU A 199 -0.02 18.43 -1.00
C LEU A 199 -1.20 19.35 -0.66
N ASP A 200 -1.05 20.21 0.35
CA ASP A 200 -2.09 21.16 0.76
C ASP A 200 -2.32 22.26 -0.29
N ARG A 201 -1.26 22.82 -0.88
CA ARG A 201 -1.39 23.78 -2.00
C ARG A 201 -2.10 23.18 -3.21
N ASN A 202 -1.94 21.87 -3.43
CA ASN A 202 -2.61 21.13 -4.49
C ASN A 202 -3.98 20.56 -4.05
N ARG A 203 -4.45 20.90 -2.84
CA ARG A 203 -5.74 20.48 -2.28
C ARG A 203 -5.92 18.95 -2.26
N VAL A 204 -4.85 18.22 -1.96
CA VAL A 204 -4.90 16.76 -1.85
C VAL A 204 -5.38 16.39 -0.43
N PRO A 205 -6.59 15.83 -0.27
CA PRO A 205 -7.07 15.42 1.04
C PRO A 205 -6.18 14.32 1.64
N LEU A 206 -6.07 14.27 2.97
CA LEU A 206 -5.21 13.31 3.69
C LEU A 206 -5.44 11.87 3.20
N SER A 207 -6.70 11.45 3.05
CA SER A 207 -7.11 10.14 2.52
C SER A 207 -6.59 9.78 1.12
N ARG A 208 -6.15 10.77 0.34
CA ARG A 208 -5.61 10.59 -1.03
C ARG A 208 -4.11 10.82 -1.13
N ARG A 209 -3.44 11.27 -0.05
CA ARG A 209 -1.99 11.53 -0.06
C ARG A 209 -1.16 10.27 -0.34
N PRO A 210 -1.44 9.08 0.24
CA PRO A 210 -0.69 7.86 -0.08
C PRO A 210 -0.76 7.51 -1.57
N PHE A 211 -1.94 7.65 -2.17
CA PHE A 211 -2.17 7.41 -3.59
C PHE A 211 -1.39 8.41 -4.47
N ALA A 212 -1.47 9.71 -4.16
CA ALA A 212 -0.74 10.74 -4.90
C ALA A 212 0.79 10.53 -4.86
N ILE A 213 1.33 10.10 -3.71
CA ILE A 213 2.75 9.75 -3.57
C ILE A 213 3.07 8.46 -4.32
N GLY A 214 2.18 7.46 -4.32
CA GLY A 214 2.35 6.24 -5.11
C GLY A 214 2.39 6.51 -6.62
N LEU A 215 1.60 7.46 -7.12
CA LEU A 215 1.71 7.92 -8.50
C LEU A 215 3.05 8.62 -8.77
N ALA A 216 3.60 9.37 -7.80
CA ALA A 216 4.93 9.97 -7.93
C ALA A 216 6.03 8.89 -7.99
N VAL A 217 5.92 7.82 -7.18
CA VAL A 217 6.79 6.63 -7.28
C VAL A 217 6.69 6.01 -8.67
N GLU A 218 5.47 5.81 -9.18
CA GLU A 218 5.25 5.28 -10.52
C GLU A 218 5.95 6.14 -11.60
N LEU A 219 5.80 7.46 -11.55
CA LEU A 219 6.48 8.37 -12.47
C LEU A 219 8.01 8.26 -12.38
N ALA A 220 8.55 8.04 -11.17
CA ALA A 220 9.99 7.90 -10.97
C ALA A 220 10.58 6.72 -11.76
N PHE A 221 9.86 5.59 -11.88
CA PHE A 221 10.29 4.43 -12.67
C PHE A 221 10.55 4.75 -14.15
N PHE A 222 9.85 5.73 -14.71
CA PHE A 222 9.95 6.06 -16.14
C PHE A 222 10.86 7.26 -16.40
N HIS A 223 10.91 8.23 -15.49
CA HIS A 223 11.49 9.55 -15.74
C HIS A 223 12.84 9.82 -15.08
N VAL A 224 13.19 9.10 -14.01
CA VAL A 224 14.42 9.38 -13.26
C VAL A 224 15.64 8.85 -14.00
N ARG A 225 16.75 9.57 -13.89
CA ARG A 225 18.03 9.23 -14.52
C ARG A 225 19.19 9.39 -13.51
N PRO A 226 20.16 8.47 -13.49
CA PRO A 226 20.24 7.25 -14.29
C PRO A 226 19.15 6.22 -13.90
N PRO A 227 18.69 5.37 -14.83
CA PRO A 227 17.70 4.35 -14.49
C PRO A 227 18.27 3.36 -13.47
N LEU A 228 17.46 2.99 -12.48
CA LEU A 228 17.78 1.95 -11.51
C LEU A 228 17.16 0.62 -11.98
N ASP A 229 17.75 -0.51 -11.60
CA ASP A 229 17.09 -1.81 -11.81
C ASP A 229 15.67 -1.78 -11.21
N PRO A 230 14.62 -2.08 -11.99
CA PRO A 230 13.24 -1.99 -11.53
C PRO A 230 12.90 -2.88 -10.33
N SER A 231 13.56 -4.03 -10.19
CA SER A 231 13.34 -4.95 -9.06
C SER A 231 13.98 -4.38 -7.80
N LEU A 232 15.18 -3.80 -7.92
CA LEU A 232 15.86 -3.08 -6.84
C LEU A 232 15.08 -1.84 -6.41
N ALA A 233 14.58 -1.02 -7.34
CA ALA A 233 13.75 0.14 -7.03
C ALA A 233 12.51 -0.24 -6.22
N ALA A 234 11.79 -1.29 -6.65
CA ALA A 234 10.64 -1.81 -5.92
C ALA A 234 11.01 -2.32 -4.51
N ARG A 235 12.17 -2.98 -4.39
CA ARG A 235 12.67 -3.47 -3.10
C ARG A 235 13.02 -2.32 -2.15
N ILE A 236 13.69 -1.27 -2.64
CA ILE A 236 14.01 -0.07 -1.87
C ILE A 236 12.74 0.58 -1.35
N VAL A 237 11.76 0.84 -2.23
CA VAL A 237 10.48 1.44 -1.84
C VAL A 237 9.79 0.58 -0.78
N THR A 238 9.79 -0.75 -0.95
CA THR A 238 9.15 -1.69 0.00
C THR A 238 9.82 -1.65 1.38
N GLU A 239 11.15 -1.80 1.42
CA GLU A 239 11.93 -1.80 2.68
C GLU A 239 11.87 -0.44 3.40
N CYS A 240 11.63 0.66 2.67
CA CYS A 240 11.48 2.00 3.24
C CYS A 240 10.04 2.31 3.66
N ALA A 241 9.04 1.92 2.88
CA ALA A 241 7.64 2.30 3.12
C ALA A 241 7.01 1.53 4.29
N ILE A 242 7.23 0.22 4.36
CA ILE A 242 6.60 -0.65 5.35
C ILE A 242 6.89 -0.21 6.80
N PRO A 243 8.15 0.05 7.23
CA PRO A 243 8.40 0.53 8.59
C PRO A 243 7.86 1.94 8.83
N MET A 244 7.91 2.83 7.83
CA MET A 244 7.41 4.20 8.00
C MET A 244 5.88 4.25 8.14
N ALA A 245 5.17 3.27 7.58
CA ALA A 245 3.74 3.05 7.79
C ALA A 245 3.38 2.49 9.18
N LYS A 246 4.36 2.39 10.10
CA LYS A 246 4.15 1.97 11.50
C LYS A 246 4.57 3.05 12.50
N LEU A 247 5.08 4.18 12.05
CA LEU A 247 5.52 5.25 12.95
C LEU A 247 4.35 5.90 13.69
N ASP A 248 4.62 6.42 14.88
CA ASP A 248 3.73 7.40 15.52
C ASP A 248 3.78 8.73 14.75
N PRO A 249 2.68 9.17 14.12
CA PRO A 249 2.66 10.41 13.36
C PRO A 249 3.05 11.64 14.19
N ARG A 250 2.75 11.63 15.50
CA ARG A 250 2.99 12.74 16.43
C ARG A 250 4.46 13.05 16.66
N LEU A 251 5.37 12.15 16.26
CA LEU A 251 6.81 12.37 16.30
C LEU A 251 7.31 13.28 15.16
N ILE A 252 6.46 13.55 14.17
CA ILE A 252 6.80 14.26 12.94
C ILE A 252 5.81 15.40 12.65
N ALA A 253 4.50 15.16 12.81
CA ALA A 253 3.41 16.01 12.38
C ALA A 253 2.40 16.27 13.52
#